data_AF-A0A661WGE5-F1
#
_entry.id   AF-A0A661WGE5-F1
#
_cell.length_a   1.000
_cell.length_b   1.000
_cell.length_c   1.000
_cell.angle_alpha   90.00
_cell.angle_beta   90.00
_cell.angle_gamma   90.00
#
_symmetry.space_group_name_H-M   'P 1'
#
loop_
_entity.id
_entity.type
_entity.pdbx_description
1 polymer ?
#
loop_
_entity_poly.entity_id
_entity_poly.type
_entity_poly.pdbx_seq_one_letter_code
_entity_poly.pdbx_strand_id
1 'polypeptide(L)'
;MKASPLPPLVSQIHLSFRSGEPIYLQVIAQVKALISSDVLKAGDQLPTVRALAQELRINFNTVARAYRMLDEANYFYPAGTRYVYFRFSPP
;
A
#
# COMPACT_ATOMS: atom_id res chain seq x y z
N MET A 1 1.33 22.89 11.15
CA MET A 1 1.61 21.68 10.34
C MET A 1 0.88 20.50 10.98
N LYS A 2 -0.41 20.30 10.69
CA LYS A 2 -1.11 19.09 11.16
C LYS A 2 -0.75 17.97 10.19
N ALA A 3 -0.16 16.89 10.69
CA ALA A 3 -0.11 15.65 9.93
C ALA A 3 -1.56 15.34 9.54
N SER A 4 -1.87 15.33 8.24
CA SER A 4 -3.15 14.81 7.77
C SER A 4 -3.33 13.42 8.40
N PRO A 5 -4.49 13.14 9.02
CA PRO A 5 -4.73 11.81 9.54
C PRO A 5 -4.54 10.84 8.38
N LEU A 6 -3.68 9.83 8.58
CA LEU A 6 -3.44 8.79 7.59
C LEU A 6 -4.82 8.32 7.09
N PRO A 7 -5.10 8.35 5.78
CA PRO A 7 -6.34 7.77 5.30
C PRO A 7 -6.41 6.33 5.83
N PRO A 8 -7.60 5.84 6.22
CA PRO A 8 -7.79 4.46 6.67
C PRO A 8 -7.71 3.53 5.45
N LEU A 9 -6.53 3.53 4.81
CA LEU A 9 -6.12 2.72 3.69
C LEU A 9 -6.50 1.26 3.86
N VAL A 10 -6.35 0.83 5.09
CA VAL A 10 -6.41 -0.55 5.46
C VAL A 10 -7.86 -1.02 5.65
N SER A 11 -8.79 -0.10 5.92
CA SER A 11 -10.22 -0.41 5.95
C SER A 11 -10.81 -0.72 4.57
N GLN A 12 -10.05 -0.53 3.49
CA GLN A 12 -10.49 -0.81 2.12
C GLN A 12 -9.76 -1.99 1.45
N ILE A 13 -8.80 -2.64 2.13
CA ILE A 13 -8.09 -3.80 1.57
C ILE A 13 -8.73 -5.09 2.10
N HIS A 14 -9.28 -5.89 1.20
CA HIS A 14 -9.93 -7.16 1.50
C HIS A 14 -9.19 -8.32 0.84
N LEU A 15 -8.64 -9.22 1.65
CA LEU A 15 -7.86 -10.35 1.16
C LEU A 15 -8.71 -11.63 1.14
N SER A 16 -8.59 -12.39 0.05
CA SER A 16 -9.16 -13.72 -0.08
C SER A 16 -8.06 -14.77 -0.04
N PHE A 17 -8.03 -15.57 1.03
CA PHE A 17 -7.10 -16.71 1.14
C PHE A 17 -7.55 -17.93 0.32
N ARG A 18 -8.75 -17.89 -0.25
CA ARG A 18 -9.33 -18.98 -1.04
C ARG A 18 -9.31 -18.73 -2.55
N SER A 19 -8.90 -17.54 -3.00
CA SER A 19 -8.90 -17.18 -4.43
C SER A 19 -7.87 -17.93 -5.27
N GLY A 20 -6.87 -18.56 -4.64
CA GLY A 20 -5.71 -19.15 -5.33
C GLY A 20 -4.67 -18.10 -5.75
N GLU A 21 -4.99 -16.81 -5.65
CA GLU A 21 -4.04 -15.73 -5.94
C GLU A 21 -3.13 -15.47 -4.74
N PRO A 22 -1.80 -15.33 -4.94
CA PRO A 22 -0.89 -14.93 -3.89
C PRO A 22 -1.30 -13.63 -3.17
N ILE A 23 -1.30 -13.65 -1.84
CA ILE A 23 -1.75 -12.52 -1.02
C ILE A 23 -1.01 -11.20 -1.33
N TYR A 24 0.30 -11.26 -1.61
CA TYR A 24 1.05 -10.04 -1.94
C TYR A 24 0.56 -9.39 -3.24
N LEU A 25 0.08 -10.18 -4.22
CA LEU A 25 -0.49 -9.66 -5.47
C LEU A 25 -1.84 -8.99 -5.20
N GLN A 26 -2.67 -9.58 -4.34
CA GLN A 26 -3.93 -8.98 -3.92
C GLN A 26 -3.73 -7.63 -3.23
N VAL A 27 -2.69 -7.51 -2.39
CA VAL A 27 -2.30 -6.23 -1.76
C VAL A 27 -1.87 -5.22 -2.82
N ILE A 28 -1.00 -5.61 -3.77
CA ILE A 28 -0.54 -4.74 -4.86
C ILE A 28 -1.74 -4.21 -5.67
N ALA A 29 -2.64 -5.11 -6.10
CA ALA A 29 -3.78 -4.77 -6.93
C ALA A 29 -4.70 -3.75 -6.23
N GLN A 30 -5.01 -3.97 -4.95
CA GLN A 30 -5.88 -3.08 -4.20
C GLN A 30 -5.23 -1.74 -3.88
N VAL A 31 -3.93 -1.71 -3.54
CA VAL A 31 -3.22 -0.44 -3.36
C VAL A 31 -3.22 0.37 -4.66
N LYS A 32 -2.97 -0.27 -5.80
CA LYS A 32 -3.08 0.40 -7.11
C LYS A 32 -4.49 0.95 -7.36
N ALA A 33 -5.53 0.18 -7.06
CA ALA A 33 -6.91 0.63 -7.21
C ALA A 33 -7.23 1.85 -6.33
N LEU A 34 -6.71 1.90 -5.10
CA LEU A 34 -6.86 3.05 -4.20
C LEU A 34 -6.15 4.30 -4.73
N ILE A 35 -4.99 4.14 -5.37
CA ILE A 35 -4.28 5.24 -6.05
C ILE A 35 -5.08 5.71 -7.28
N SER A 36 -5.53 4.78 -8.13
CA SER A 36 -6.29 5.11 -9.34
C SER A 36 -7.66 5.74 -9.07
N SER A 37 -8.22 5.54 -7.87
CA SER A 37 -9.50 6.11 -7.44
C SER A 37 -9.36 7.43 -6.65
N ASP A 38 -8.16 8.01 -6.57
CA ASP A 38 -7.85 9.22 -5.80
C ASP A 38 -8.20 9.13 -4.29
N VAL A 39 -8.50 7.93 -3.78
CA VAL A 39 -8.62 7.66 -2.34
C VAL A 39 -7.26 7.83 -1.69
N LEU A 40 -6.22 7.38 -2.40
CA LEU A 40 -4.84 7.73 -2.14
C LEU A 40 -4.40 8.88 -3.07
N LYS A 41 -4.22 10.08 -2.49
CA LYS A 41 -3.61 11.26 -3.12
C LYS A 41 -2.09 11.41 -2.94
N ALA A 42 -1.38 11.75 -4.00
CA ALA A 42 0.08 11.89 -3.95
C ALA A 42 0.55 12.74 -2.75
N GLY A 43 1.53 12.25 -2.02
CA GLY A 43 1.98 12.87 -0.78
C GLY A 43 1.43 12.24 0.51
N ASP A 44 0.38 11.40 0.45
CA ASP A 44 -0.07 10.70 1.66
C ASP A 44 0.89 9.57 2.05
N GLN A 45 1.04 9.40 3.35
CA GLN A 45 1.89 8.36 3.91
C GLN A 45 1.15 7.02 3.90
N LEU A 46 1.88 5.97 3.57
CA LEU A 46 1.40 4.61 3.71
C LEU A 46 1.61 4.10 5.14
N PRO A 47 0.78 3.15 5.61
CA PRO A 47 1.06 2.43 6.83
C PRO A 47 2.41 1.74 6.71
N THR A 48 3.11 1.60 7.83
CA THR A 48 4.34 0.79 7.84
C THR A 48 4.02 -0.67 7.50
N VAL A 49 5.02 -1.40 7.00
CA VAL A 49 4.89 -2.84 6.71
C VAL A 49 4.27 -3.60 7.88
N ARG A 50 4.72 -3.31 9.12
CA ARG A 50 4.22 -3.95 10.33
C ARG A 50 2.79 -3.53 10.68
N ALA A 51 2.45 -2.25 10.52
CA ALA A 51 1.10 -1.77 10.78
C ALA A 51 0.08 -2.42 9.83
N LEU A 52 0.37 -2.41 8.52
CA LEU A 52 -0.51 -3.02 7.53
C LEU A 52 -0.63 -4.53 7.74
N ALA A 53 0.47 -5.21 8.05
CA ALA A 53 0.47 -6.65 8.31
C ALA A 53 -0.38 -7.04 9.53
N GLN A 54 -0.28 -6.26 10.61
CA GLN A 54 -1.07 -6.48 11.82
C GLN A 54 -2.57 -6.33 11.54
N GLU A 55 -2.94 -5.30 10.80
CA GLU A 55 -4.34 -4.99 10.53
C GLU A 55 -4.97 -5.96 9.52
N LEU A 56 -4.23 -6.32 8.46
CA LEU A 56 -4.66 -7.37 7.52
C LEU A 56 -4.51 -8.78 8.08
N ARG A 57 -3.88 -8.93 9.26
CA ARG A 57 -3.57 -10.21 9.92
C ARG A 57 -2.80 -11.18 9.02
N ILE A 58 -1.78 -10.66 8.33
CA ILE A 58 -0.91 -11.44 7.43
C ILE A 58 0.56 -11.35 7.83
N ASN A 59 1.39 -12.18 7.21
CA ASN A 59 2.82 -12.13 7.40
C ASN A 59 3.40 -10.79 6.90
N PHE A 60 4.21 -10.12 7.72
CA PHE A 60 4.82 -8.84 7.35
C PHE A 60 5.75 -8.95 6.13
N ASN A 61 6.36 -10.11 5.87
CA ASN A 61 7.14 -10.35 4.66
C ASN A 61 6.28 -10.28 3.40
N THR A 62 5.00 -10.68 3.48
CA THR A 62 4.04 -10.57 2.38
C THR A 62 3.77 -9.11 2.05
N VAL A 63 3.60 -8.26 3.06
CA VAL A 63 3.46 -6.81 2.88
C VAL A 63 4.76 -6.18 2.37
N ALA A 64 5.91 -6.55 2.93
CA ALA A 64 7.21 -6.05 2.50
C ALA A 64 7.45 -6.34 1.02
N ARG A 65 7.10 -7.55 0.57
CA ARG A 65 7.15 -7.93 -0.85
C ARG A 65 6.23 -7.07 -1.71
N ALA A 66 4.98 -6.87 -1.28
CA ALA A 66 4.02 -6.02 -2.00
C ALA A 66 4.54 -4.58 -2.16
N TYR A 67 5.03 -3.99 -1.06
CA TYR A 67 5.57 -2.64 -1.07
C TYR A 67 6.82 -2.52 -1.94
N ARG A 68 7.73 -3.49 -1.87
CA ARG A 68 8.92 -3.51 -2.72
C ARG A 68 8.56 -3.53 -4.20
N MET A 69 7.56 -4.33 -4.61
CA MET A 69 7.13 -4.37 -6.00
C MET A 69 6.45 -3.08 -6.46
N LEU A 70 5.73 -2.40 -5.57
CA LEU A 70 5.14 -1.08 -5.86
C LEU A 70 6.23 0.00 -5.97
N ASP A 71 7.25 -0.06 -5.14
CA ASP A 71 8.44 0.79 -5.19
C ASP A 71 9.23 0.58 -6.50
N GLU A 72 9.52 -0.67 -6.85
CA GLU A 72 10.16 -1.05 -8.13
C GLU A 72 9.33 -0.61 -9.35
N ALA A 73 8.01 -0.55 -9.21
CA ALA A 73 7.09 -0.05 -10.24
C ALA A 73 6.85 1.48 -10.15
N ASN A 74 7.67 2.23 -9.42
CA ASN A 74 7.62 3.69 -9.26
C ASN A 74 6.30 4.24 -8.71
N TYR A 75 5.53 3.44 -7.98
CA TYR A 75 4.36 3.94 -7.27
C TYR A 75 4.77 4.73 -6.02
N PHE A 76 5.89 4.38 -5.39
CA PHE A 76 6.36 4.94 -4.12
C PHE A 76 7.66 5.72 -4.26
N TYR A 77 7.90 6.64 -3.32
CA TYR A 77 9.19 7.25 -3.06
C TYR A 77 9.52 7.18 -1.56
N PRO A 78 10.81 7.03 -1.22
CA PRO A 78 11.24 7.05 0.17
C PRO A 78 11.09 8.47 0.74
N ALA A 79 10.37 8.60 1.86
CA ALA A 79 10.24 9.83 2.63
C ALA A 79 10.74 9.59 4.07
N GLY A 80 12.06 9.51 4.23
CA GLY A 80 12.69 9.13 5.50
C GLY A 80 12.34 7.68 5.88
N THR A 81 11.73 7.47 7.05
CA THR A 81 11.35 6.14 7.56
C THR A 81 10.00 5.63 7.04
N ARG A 82 9.30 6.40 6.20
CA ARG A 82 7.97 6.07 5.67
C ARG A 82 7.96 6.14 4.15
N TYR A 83 7.11 5.34 3.53
CA TYR A 83 6.83 5.44 2.10
C TYR A 83 5.70 6.44 1.86
N VAL A 84 5.86 7.21 0.80
CA VAL A 84 4.85 8.13 0.26
C VAL A 84 4.70 7.82 -1.22
N TYR A 85 3.50 7.87 -1.78
CA TYR A 85 3.27 7.51 -3.19
C TYR A 85 3.14 8.74 -4.09
N PHE A 86 3.40 8.51 -5.39
CA PHE A 86 3.46 9.54 -6.41
C PHE A 86 2.21 9.54 -7.32
N ARG A 87 1.99 10.67 -8.02
CA ARG A 87 0.85 10.86 -8.95
C ARG A 87 1.06 10.20 -10.32
N PHE A 88 2.31 9.99 -10.75
CA PHE A 88 2.57 9.35 -12.04
C PHE A 88 2.58 7.83 -11.87
N SER A 89 1.51 7.18 -12.32
CA SER A 89 1.67 5.85 -12.90
C SER A 89 2.74 5.96 -13.98
N PRO A 90 3.84 5.19 -13.94
CA PRO A 90 4.68 5.08 -15.12
C PRO A 90 3.82 4.58 -16.30
N PRO A 91 4.18 4.97 -17.54
CA PRO A 91 3.43 4.62 -18.75
C PRO A 91 3.30 3.11 -18.96
#